data_AF-A0A6B3IBS2-F1
#
_entry.id   AF-A0A6B3IBS2-F1
#
_cell.length_a   1.000
_cell.length_b   1.000
_cell.length_c   1.000
_cell.angle_alpha   90.00
_cell.angle_beta   90.00
_cell.angle_gamma   90.00
#
_symmetry.space_group_name_H-M   'P 1'
#
loop_
_entity.id
_entity.type
_entity.pdbx_description
1 polymer ?
#
loop_
_entity_poly.entity_id
_entity_poly.type
_entity_poly.pdbx_seq_one_letter_code
_entity_poly.pdbx_strand_id
1 'polypeptide(L)'
;VPGIQLAHAGRKASTERPWMGGGPVPESEGGWQPVAPSPVAFDGLPVPHELTEDEIQQLVRDFAAAAERALAAGFRVVEIHGAHGYLINSFLSPAANHRTDSYGGSWENRLRFPLQVVDAVRAVWPDDLPVLFRTSATDWLTENPEDPREGWTGDDTVRLAKELTAHGVDLLDVSTGGLVRDARISVGPGYQVPFAEQVRRATGIPTSAVGLIREPAQAEEIVASGQADAVMLGRELLRDPHWAHHAAEALGAEPRWPD
;
A
#
# COMPACT_ATOMS: atom_id res chain seq x y z
N VAL A 1 -1.67 15.86 -13.03
CA VAL A 1 -1.05 16.23 -11.73
C VAL A 1 -0.08 15.12 -11.36
N PRO A 2 1.23 15.40 -11.16
CA PRO A 2 2.20 14.35 -10.84
C PRO A 2 2.09 13.89 -9.39
N GLY A 3 2.02 12.58 -9.18
CA GLY A 3 2.07 11.94 -7.86
C GLY A 3 3.22 10.95 -7.75
N ILE A 4 3.69 10.68 -6.54
CA ILE A 4 4.75 9.71 -6.27
C ILE A 4 4.41 8.84 -5.05
N GLN A 5 4.75 7.56 -5.14
CA GLN A 5 4.66 6.64 -4.01
C GLN A 5 6.04 6.47 -3.35
N LEU A 6 6.12 6.76 -2.05
CA LEU A 6 7.30 6.52 -1.22
C LEU A 6 7.22 5.11 -0.63
N ALA A 7 8.30 4.33 -0.77
CA ALA A 7 8.27 2.92 -0.43
C ALA A 7 9.58 2.44 0.21
N HIS A 8 9.44 1.40 1.04
CA HIS A 8 10.55 0.62 1.55
C HIS A 8 10.17 -0.87 1.49
N ALA A 9 10.91 -1.67 0.72
CA ALA A 9 10.52 -3.05 0.40
C ALA A 9 10.65 -4.05 1.59
N GLY A 10 11.34 -3.67 2.67
CA GLY A 10 11.44 -4.48 3.88
C GLY A 10 12.00 -5.87 3.59
N ARG A 11 11.40 -6.93 4.15
CA ARG A 11 11.81 -8.33 3.94
C ARG A 11 11.71 -8.86 2.50
N LYS A 12 11.13 -8.07 1.60
CA LYS A 12 11.01 -8.38 0.17
C LYS A 12 11.99 -7.57 -0.70
N ALA A 13 12.91 -6.83 -0.06
CA ALA A 13 13.99 -6.12 -0.75
C ALA A 13 15.04 -7.08 -1.33
N SER A 14 16.05 -6.53 -2.02
CA SER A 14 17.16 -7.29 -2.60
C SER A 14 16.71 -8.50 -3.42
N THR A 15 15.70 -8.28 -4.25
CA THR A 15 15.09 -9.29 -5.12
C THR A 15 15.24 -8.90 -6.58
N GLU A 16 15.51 -9.87 -7.43
CA GLU A 16 15.66 -9.72 -8.87
C GLU A 16 14.40 -9.17 -9.53
N ARG A 17 14.61 -8.62 -10.72
CA ARG A 17 13.51 -8.18 -11.59
C ARG A 17 12.58 -9.37 -11.90
N PRO A 18 11.27 -9.17 -12.03
CA PRO A 18 10.33 -10.28 -12.25
C PRO A 18 10.67 -11.17 -13.46
N TRP A 19 11.16 -10.59 -14.56
CA TRP A 19 11.55 -11.35 -15.77
C TRP A 19 12.89 -12.10 -15.63
N MET A 20 13.63 -11.89 -14.54
CA MET A 20 14.84 -12.64 -14.18
C MET A 20 14.55 -13.74 -13.14
N GLY A 21 13.28 -13.93 -12.76
CA GLY A 21 12.83 -15.00 -11.86
C GLY A 21 12.42 -14.52 -10.46
N GLY A 22 12.73 -13.27 -10.08
CA GLY A 22 12.27 -12.69 -8.80
C GLY A 22 12.79 -13.40 -7.55
N GLY A 23 13.96 -14.04 -7.65
CA GLY A 23 14.71 -14.59 -6.50
C GLY A 23 15.62 -13.53 -5.86
N PRO A 24 16.36 -13.87 -4.79
CA PRO A 24 17.29 -12.92 -4.18
C PRO A 24 18.44 -12.53 -5.12
N VAL A 25 18.85 -11.26 -5.06
CA VAL A 25 20.05 -10.77 -5.74
C VAL A 25 21.29 -11.21 -4.94
N PRO A 26 22.30 -11.86 -5.57
CA PRO A 26 23.54 -12.21 -4.89
C PRO A 26 24.32 -10.97 -4.40
N GLU A 27 25.02 -11.06 -3.27
CA GLU A 27 25.88 -9.97 -2.77
C GLU A 27 26.94 -9.54 -3.81
N SER A 28 27.47 -10.50 -4.57
CA SER A 28 28.43 -10.24 -5.66
C SER A 28 27.86 -9.39 -6.80
N GLU A 29 26.54 -9.30 -6.90
CA GLU A 29 25.81 -8.52 -7.90
C GLU A 29 25.13 -7.29 -7.27
N GLY A 30 25.52 -6.92 -6.04
CA GLY A 30 25.00 -5.76 -5.33
C GLY A 30 23.76 -6.05 -4.49
N GLY A 31 23.42 -7.31 -4.24
CA GLY A 31 22.42 -7.68 -3.24
C GLY A 31 22.83 -7.25 -1.83
N TRP A 32 21.85 -7.06 -0.95
CA TRP A 32 22.04 -6.64 0.43
C TRP A 32 21.07 -7.36 1.37
N GLN A 33 21.41 -7.39 2.65
CA GLN A 33 20.57 -7.97 3.70
C GLN A 33 19.28 -7.15 3.86
N PRO A 34 18.07 -7.71 3.63
CA PRO A 34 16.82 -7.02 3.87
C PRO A 34 16.58 -6.74 5.35
N VAL A 35 15.68 -5.80 5.68
CA VAL A 35 15.30 -5.45 7.05
C VAL A 35 13.80 -5.59 7.28
N ALA A 36 13.38 -5.85 8.53
CA ALA A 36 11.98 -6.12 8.87
C ALA A 36 11.70 -5.87 10.37
N PRO A 37 10.42 -5.85 10.79
CA PRO A 37 10.08 -5.83 12.22
C PRO A 37 10.55 -7.09 12.96
N SER A 38 10.65 -8.25 12.30
CA SER A 38 11.08 -9.51 12.91
C SER A 38 11.88 -10.35 11.91
N PRO A 39 12.74 -11.28 12.38
CA PRO A 39 13.61 -12.08 11.52
C PRO A 39 12.85 -13.25 10.87
N VAL A 40 11.76 -12.93 10.15
CA VAL A 40 10.91 -13.88 9.44
C VAL A 40 11.00 -13.62 7.94
N ALA A 41 11.59 -14.58 7.22
CA ALA A 41 11.73 -14.54 5.78
C ALA A 41 10.37 -14.46 5.07
N PHE A 42 10.32 -13.75 3.94
CA PHE A 42 9.28 -14.00 2.94
C PHE A 42 9.69 -15.24 2.13
N ASP A 43 8.73 -16.13 1.82
CA ASP A 43 9.04 -17.43 1.21
C ASP A 43 9.94 -17.34 -0.03
N GLY A 44 11.06 -18.06 0.02
CA GLY A 44 12.12 -18.08 -0.99
C GLY A 44 13.13 -16.92 -0.94
N LEU A 45 13.04 -16.02 0.04
CA LEU A 45 13.94 -14.87 0.21
C LEU A 45 14.77 -14.97 1.52
N PRO A 46 15.87 -14.22 1.65
CA PRO A 46 16.71 -14.21 2.85
C PRO A 46 15.94 -13.81 4.11
N VAL A 47 16.35 -14.37 5.26
CA VAL A 47 15.86 -13.94 6.58
C VAL A 47 16.31 -12.49 6.80
N PRO A 48 15.41 -11.53 7.03
CA PRO A 48 15.78 -10.13 7.21
C PRO A 48 16.46 -9.88 8.57
N HIS A 49 17.24 -8.80 8.64
CA HIS A 49 17.68 -8.19 9.89
C HIS A 49 16.48 -7.59 10.64
N GLU A 50 16.40 -7.87 11.93
CA GLU A 50 15.37 -7.28 12.80
C GLU A 50 15.79 -5.86 13.17
N LEU A 51 14.97 -4.89 12.79
CA LEU A 51 15.26 -3.48 13.03
C LEU A 51 15.35 -3.18 14.54
N THR A 52 16.34 -2.39 14.93
CA THR A 52 16.39 -1.73 16.24
C THR A 52 15.47 -0.51 16.28
N GLU A 53 15.11 -0.02 17.47
CA GLU A 53 14.29 1.19 17.60
C GLU A 53 14.96 2.42 16.93
N ASP A 54 16.29 2.54 17.02
CA ASP A 54 17.04 3.62 16.37
C ASP A 54 16.99 3.53 14.83
N GLU A 55 17.07 2.32 14.28
CA GLU A 55 16.92 2.10 12.84
C GLU A 55 15.49 2.39 12.37
N ILE A 56 14.48 2.04 13.17
CA ILE A 56 13.08 2.42 12.88
C ILE A 56 12.95 3.94 12.82
N GLN A 57 13.52 4.67 13.78
CA GLN A 57 13.51 6.13 13.80
C GLN A 57 14.30 6.75 12.63
N GLN A 58 15.39 6.10 12.19
CA GLN A 58 16.08 6.53 10.99
C GLN A 58 15.21 6.39 9.75
N LEU A 59 14.48 5.28 9.61
CA LEU A 59 13.57 5.09 8.47
C LEU A 59 12.45 6.13 8.46
N VAL A 60 11.90 6.49 9.61
CA VAL A 60 10.92 7.60 9.72
C VAL A 60 11.51 8.90 9.15
N ARG A 61 12.75 9.24 9.50
CA ARG A 61 13.45 10.42 8.95
C ARG A 61 13.69 10.30 7.45
N ASP A 62 14.00 9.11 6.96
CA ASP A 62 14.25 8.86 5.54
C ASP A 62 12.97 9.06 4.70
N PHE A 63 11.80 8.66 5.21
CA PHE A 63 10.51 8.95 4.58
C PHE A 63 10.23 10.45 4.49
N ALA A 64 10.47 11.22 5.57
CA ALA A 64 10.33 12.68 5.54
C ALA A 64 11.28 13.31 4.52
N ALA A 65 12.56 12.93 4.53
CA ALA A 65 13.54 13.42 3.57
C ALA A 65 13.19 13.04 2.12
N ALA A 66 12.56 11.88 1.89
CA ALA A 66 12.06 11.50 0.57
C ALA A 66 10.86 12.36 0.13
N ALA A 67 9.96 12.70 1.05
CA ALA A 67 8.84 13.61 0.79
C ALA A 67 9.34 15.04 0.47
N GLU A 68 10.32 15.56 1.20
CA GLU A 68 10.95 16.86 0.89
C GLU A 68 11.54 16.87 -0.53
N ARG A 69 12.27 15.81 -0.91
CA ARG A 69 12.83 15.68 -2.26
C ARG A 69 11.74 15.58 -3.32
N ALA A 70 10.66 14.85 -3.06
CA ALA A 70 9.53 14.76 -3.96
C ALA A 70 8.86 16.12 -4.17
N LEU A 71 8.66 16.88 -3.08
CA LEU A 71 8.10 18.22 -3.16
C LEU A 71 9.01 19.15 -3.98
N ALA A 72 10.32 19.13 -3.71
CA ALA A 72 11.29 19.92 -4.46
C ALA A 72 11.35 19.54 -5.96
N ALA A 73 11.04 18.30 -6.31
CA ALA A 73 10.93 17.82 -7.69
C ALA A 73 9.60 18.19 -8.37
N GLY A 74 8.67 18.85 -7.67
CA GLY A 74 7.40 19.32 -8.22
C GLY A 74 6.24 18.32 -8.16
N PHE A 75 6.38 17.22 -7.40
CA PHE A 75 5.24 16.35 -7.13
C PHE A 75 4.16 17.09 -6.33
N ARG A 76 2.90 16.77 -6.63
CA ARG A 76 1.72 17.43 -6.05
C ARG A 76 0.84 16.48 -5.26
N VAL A 77 1.19 15.19 -5.24
CA VAL A 77 0.57 14.13 -4.46
C VAL A 77 1.69 13.23 -3.94
N VAL A 78 1.66 12.90 -2.65
CA VAL A 78 2.56 11.88 -2.08
C VAL A 78 1.71 10.72 -1.57
N GLU A 79 2.11 9.49 -1.87
CA GLU A 79 1.47 8.29 -1.35
C GLU A 79 2.48 7.48 -0.52
N ILE A 80 2.11 7.12 0.71
CA ILE A 80 2.92 6.27 1.58
C ILE A 80 2.57 4.81 1.32
N HIS A 81 3.56 3.98 0.99
CA HIS A 81 3.33 2.58 0.70
C HIS A 81 3.26 1.70 1.95
N GLY A 82 2.05 1.52 2.48
CA GLY A 82 1.71 0.66 3.62
C GLY A 82 1.13 -0.72 3.29
N ALA A 83 1.42 -1.27 2.11
CA ALA A 83 0.72 -2.44 1.55
C ALA A 83 1.68 -3.51 1.01
N HIS A 84 1.11 -4.57 0.41
CA HIS A 84 1.79 -5.60 -0.38
C HIS A 84 2.91 -6.38 0.34
N GLY A 85 2.85 -6.45 1.67
CA GLY A 85 3.83 -7.14 2.50
C GLY A 85 5.21 -6.47 2.58
N TYR A 86 5.32 -5.22 2.14
CA TYR A 86 6.53 -4.41 2.31
C TYR A 86 6.64 -3.91 3.75
N LEU A 87 7.61 -3.03 4.03
CA LEU A 87 8.03 -2.74 5.39
C LEU A 87 6.88 -2.29 6.30
N ILE A 88 6.16 -1.22 5.92
CA ILE A 88 5.08 -0.68 6.74
C ILE A 88 3.96 -1.73 6.95
N ASN A 89 3.57 -2.45 5.89
CA ASN A 89 2.57 -3.53 6.00
C ASN A 89 3.05 -4.66 6.95
N SER A 90 4.34 -4.99 6.92
CA SER A 90 4.90 -6.04 7.77
C SER A 90 4.87 -5.66 9.26
N PHE A 91 4.94 -4.37 9.61
CA PHE A 91 4.72 -3.92 10.99
C PHE A 91 3.25 -4.05 11.42
N LEU A 92 2.31 -3.79 10.50
CA LEU A 92 0.88 -3.85 10.77
C LEU A 92 0.42 -5.28 11.09
N SER A 93 0.88 -6.30 10.39
CA SER A 93 0.31 -7.65 10.50
C SER A 93 1.00 -8.52 11.58
N PRO A 94 0.23 -9.23 12.44
CA PRO A 94 0.79 -10.18 13.40
C PRO A 94 1.46 -11.39 12.73
N ALA A 95 1.19 -11.66 11.45
CA ALA A 95 1.85 -12.73 10.68
C ALA A 95 3.31 -12.41 10.30
N ALA A 96 3.77 -11.17 10.50
CA ALA A 96 5.13 -10.75 10.18
C ALA A 96 5.83 -9.97 11.29
N ASN A 97 5.07 -9.40 12.23
CA ASN A 97 5.60 -8.65 13.37
C ASN A 97 5.40 -9.44 14.67
N HIS A 98 6.49 -10.02 15.16
CA HIS A 98 6.56 -10.76 16.43
C HIS A 98 7.36 -10.02 17.50
N ARG A 99 7.55 -8.69 17.33
CA ARG A 99 8.26 -7.89 18.31
C ARG A 99 7.52 -7.86 19.64
N THR A 100 8.29 -7.75 20.71
CA THR A 100 7.80 -7.63 22.10
C THR A 100 8.07 -6.25 22.70
N ASP A 101 8.65 -5.34 21.92
CA ASP A 101 8.94 -3.97 22.30
C ASP A 101 7.78 -3.02 21.95
N SER A 102 8.06 -1.71 21.91
CA SER A 102 7.08 -0.67 21.63
C SER A 102 6.51 -0.70 20.20
N TYR A 103 7.02 -1.55 19.31
CA TYR A 103 6.59 -1.65 17.90
C TYR A 103 5.91 -2.97 17.52
N GLY A 104 5.62 -3.87 18.47
CA GLY A 104 4.83 -5.08 18.20
C GLY A 104 3.94 -5.55 19.35
N GLY A 105 3.27 -6.68 19.11
CA GLY A 105 2.27 -7.24 20.00
C GLY A 105 0.92 -6.52 19.90
N SER A 106 0.73 -5.47 20.70
CA SER A 106 -0.57 -4.78 20.76
C SER A 106 -0.93 -4.07 19.45
N TRP A 107 -2.20 -3.72 19.30
CA TRP A 107 -2.70 -2.91 18.19
C TRP A 107 -1.93 -1.59 18.09
N GLU A 108 -1.84 -0.88 19.20
CA GLU A 108 -1.21 0.44 19.29
C GLU A 108 0.27 0.38 18.91
N ASN A 109 0.97 -0.68 19.32
CA ASN A 109 2.38 -0.86 19.00
C ASN A 109 2.61 -1.18 17.52
N ARG A 110 1.77 -2.05 16.92
CA ARG A 110 1.87 -2.37 15.47
C ARG A 110 1.59 -1.15 14.58
N LEU A 111 0.74 -0.23 15.02
CA LEU A 111 0.44 1.01 14.31
C LEU A 111 1.50 2.10 14.52
N ARG A 112 2.35 2.01 15.54
CA ARG A 112 3.29 3.07 15.93
C ARG A 112 4.19 3.50 14.78
N PHE A 113 4.86 2.56 14.12
CA PHE A 113 5.75 2.88 13.00
C PHE A 113 5.01 3.48 11.79
N PRO A 114 3.92 2.88 11.28
CA PRO A 114 3.11 3.48 10.22
C PRO A 114 2.66 4.92 10.52
N LEU A 115 2.16 5.19 11.74
CA LEU A 115 1.69 6.53 12.13
C LEU A 115 2.84 7.52 12.26
N GLN A 116 3.99 7.12 12.82
CA GLN A 116 5.19 7.97 12.84
C GLN A 116 5.67 8.35 11.44
N VAL A 117 5.59 7.43 10.47
CA VAL A 117 5.91 7.73 9.06
C VAL A 117 4.93 8.75 8.49
N VAL A 118 3.63 8.57 8.73
CA VAL A 118 2.60 9.52 8.29
C VAL A 118 2.85 10.90 8.88
N ASP A 119 3.07 10.99 10.20
CA ASP A 119 3.34 12.26 10.89
C ASP A 119 4.58 12.96 10.33
N ALA A 120 5.66 12.20 10.10
CA ALA A 120 6.90 12.75 9.58
C ALA A 120 6.78 13.25 8.13
N VAL A 121 6.05 12.52 7.28
CA VAL A 121 5.75 12.97 5.90
C VAL A 121 4.82 14.17 5.93
N ARG A 122 3.77 14.14 6.75
CA ARG A 122 2.77 15.20 6.84
C ARG A 122 3.40 16.52 7.33
N ALA A 123 4.38 16.44 8.24
CA ALA A 123 5.10 17.61 8.77
C ALA A 123 5.93 18.39 7.73
N VAL A 124 6.35 17.75 6.63
CA VAL A 124 7.17 18.38 5.58
C VAL A 124 6.39 18.62 4.28
N TRP A 125 5.23 17.98 4.12
CA TRP A 125 4.38 18.12 2.95
C TRP A 125 3.40 19.30 3.16
N PRO A 126 3.13 20.16 2.14
CA PRO A 126 2.21 21.29 2.28
C PRO A 126 0.76 20.87 2.56
N ASP A 127 0.08 21.55 3.49
CA ASP A 127 -1.28 21.22 3.94
C ASP A 127 -2.33 21.27 2.82
N ASP A 128 -2.09 22.04 1.76
CA ASP A 128 -2.98 22.13 0.59
C ASP A 128 -2.76 21.01 -0.44
N LEU A 129 -1.76 20.15 -0.23
CA LEU A 129 -1.46 19.02 -1.09
C LEU A 129 -1.78 17.68 -0.41
N PRO A 130 -2.40 16.74 -1.16
CA PRO A 130 -2.86 15.49 -0.61
C PRO A 130 -1.71 14.54 -0.22
N VAL A 131 -1.88 13.89 0.93
CA VAL A 131 -1.13 12.71 1.39
C VAL A 131 -2.05 11.50 1.31
N LEU A 132 -1.66 10.52 0.50
CA LEU A 132 -2.36 9.26 0.35
C LEU A 132 -1.65 8.19 1.18
N PHE A 133 -2.39 7.18 1.59
CA PHE A 133 -1.81 5.97 2.18
C PHE A 133 -2.33 4.76 1.43
N ARG A 134 -1.42 3.94 0.89
CA ARG A 134 -1.80 2.68 0.27
C ARG A 134 -1.76 1.55 1.28
N THR A 135 -2.85 0.81 1.43
CA THR A 135 -2.96 -0.31 2.37
C THR A 135 -3.36 -1.62 1.69
N SER A 136 -2.96 -2.75 2.26
CA SER A 136 -3.55 -4.05 1.95
C SER A 136 -4.69 -4.27 2.93
N ALA A 137 -5.93 -4.33 2.44
CA ALA A 137 -7.11 -4.43 3.28
C ALA A 137 -7.17 -5.72 4.10
N THR A 138 -6.52 -6.76 3.61
CA THR A 138 -6.44 -8.07 4.24
C THR A 138 -5.18 -8.80 3.77
N ASP A 139 -4.65 -9.68 4.63
CA ASP A 139 -3.59 -10.62 4.26
C ASP A 139 -4.10 -11.88 3.55
N TRP A 140 -5.42 -12.09 3.50
CA TRP A 140 -6.07 -13.33 3.04
C TRP A 140 -5.67 -14.56 3.87
N LEU A 141 -5.56 -14.37 5.18
CA LEU A 141 -5.25 -15.43 6.14
C LEU A 141 -6.48 -15.73 7.00
N THR A 142 -6.84 -14.81 7.89
CA THR A 142 -7.91 -14.99 8.87
C THR A 142 -9.28 -15.29 8.24
N GLU A 143 -9.61 -14.71 7.09
CA GLU A 143 -10.89 -15.01 6.41
C GLU A 143 -10.93 -16.37 5.71
N ASN A 144 -9.80 -17.07 5.56
CA ASN A 144 -9.73 -18.37 4.94
C ASN A 144 -9.84 -19.47 6.02
N PRO A 145 -10.95 -20.24 6.08
CA PRO A 145 -11.17 -21.21 7.17
C PRO A 145 -10.16 -22.36 7.21
N GLU A 146 -9.43 -22.59 6.11
CA GLU A 146 -8.40 -23.62 6.00
C GLU A 146 -7.00 -23.10 6.36
N ASP A 147 -6.84 -21.79 6.60
CA ASP A 147 -5.59 -21.18 7.00
C ASP A 147 -5.58 -20.98 8.54
N PRO A 148 -4.67 -21.64 9.28
CA PRO A 148 -4.62 -21.53 10.73
C PRO A 148 -3.94 -20.23 11.23
N ARG A 149 -3.38 -19.42 10.32
CA ARG A 149 -2.62 -18.21 10.67
C ARG A 149 -3.56 -17.04 10.94
N GLU A 150 -3.21 -16.23 11.92
CA GLU A 150 -3.83 -14.93 12.14
C GLU A 150 -3.11 -13.88 11.27
N GLY A 151 -3.88 -13.09 10.53
CA GLY A 151 -3.39 -11.99 9.71
C GLY A 151 -4.22 -10.72 9.87
N TRP A 152 -3.80 -9.68 9.17
CA TRP A 152 -4.51 -8.42 9.04
C TRP A 152 -5.83 -8.60 8.28
N THR A 153 -6.90 -7.96 8.75
CA THR A 153 -8.26 -8.13 8.21
C THR A 153 -8.87 -6.82 7.70
N GLY A 154 -9.99 -6.94 6.96
CA GLY A 154 -10.77 -5.77 6.51
C GLY A 154 -11.21 -4.86 7.67
N ASP A 155 -11.61 -5.46 8.80
CA ASP A 155 -12.01 -4.71 10.00
C ASP A 155 -10.83 -3.97 10.65
N ASP A 156 -9.63 -4.58 10.63
CA ASP A 156 -8.41 -3.89 11.04
C ASP A 156 -8.12 -2.71 10.11
N THR A 157 -8.33 -2.85 8.81
CA THR A 157 -8.17 -1.75 7.85
C THR A 157 -9.14 -0.60 8.12
N VAL A 158 -10.39 -0.88 8.49
CA VAL A 158 -11.36 0.15 8.92
C VAL A 158 -10.85 0.89 10.17
N ARG A 159 -10.27 0.16 11.14
CA ARG A 159 -9.70 0.77 12.35
C ARG A 159 -8.48 1.63 12.02
N LEU A 160 -7.57 1.13 11.19
CA LEU A 160 -6.39 1.86 10.71
C LEU A 160 -6.80 3.14 9.96
N ALA A 161 -7.82 3.08 9.10
CA ALA A 161 -8.29 4.24 8.35
C ALA A 161 -8.73 5.40 9.26
N LYS A 162 -9.34 5.11 10.41
CA LYS A 162 -9.71 6.14 11.40
C LYS A 162 -8.47 6.82 12.00
N GLU A 163 -7.46 6.03 12.37
CA GLU A 163 -6.19 6.56 12.88
C GLU A 163 -5.47 7.39 11.80
N LEU A 164 -5.35 6.87 10.58
CA LEU A 164 -4.72 7.58 9.47
C LEU A 164 -5.42 8.92 9.15
N THR A 165 -6.76 8.96 9.20
CA THR A 165 -7.52 10.20 9.02
C THR A 165 -7.15 11.23 10.10
N ALA A 166 -7.06 10.80 11.36
CA ALA A 166 -6.69 11.68 12.48
C ALA A 166 -5.26 12.23 12.37
N HIS A 167 -4.39 11.54 11.63
CA HIS A 167 -3.00 11.92 11.36
C HIS A 167 -2.82 12.66 10.01
N GLY A 168 -3.92 13.03 9.33
CA GLY A 168 -3.87 13.88 8.13
C GLY A 168 -3.66 13.15 6.81
N VAL A 169 -4.06 11.87 6.71
CA VAL A 169 -4.20 11.18 5.42
C VAL A 169 -5.51 11.59 4.75
N ASP A 170 -5.44 11.98 3.48
CA ASP A 170 -6.54 12.56 2.72
C ASP A 170 -7.32 11.51 1.90
N LEU A 171 -6.67 10.40 1.54
CA LEU A 171 -7.30 9.29 0.80
C LEU A 171 -6.57 7.97 1.09
N LEU A 172 -7.35 6.89 1.20
CA LEU A 172 -6.82 5.54 1.34
C LEU A 172 -6.90 4.77 0.01
N ASP A 173 -5.75 4.35 -0.51
CA ASP A 173 -5.68 3.47 -1.68
C ASP A 173 -5.75 2.00 -1.24
N VAL A 174 -6.87 1.34 -1.51
CA VAL A 174 -7.23 0.06 -0.88
C VAL A 174 -6.91 -1.10 -1.81
N SER A 175 -5.77 -1.72 -1.55
CA SER A 175 -5.30 -2.98 -2.17
C SER A 175 -5.58 -4.18 -1.27
N THR A 176 -4.98 -5.35 -1.54
CA THR A 176 -5.02 -6.54 -0.67
C THR A 176 -3.75 -7.39 -0.81
N GLY A 177 -3.51 -8.25 0.17
CA GLY A 177 -2.54 -9.34 0.13
C GLY A 177 -1.07 -8.90 0.01
N GLY A 178 -0.23 -9.89 -0.34
CA GLY A 178 1.20 -9.70 -0.60
C GLY A 178 2.11 -9.92 0.61
N LEU A 179 1.55 -10.11 1.81
CA LEU A 179 2.31 -10.37 3.04
C LEU A 179 2.97 -11.74 3.05
N VAL A 180 2.26 -12.78 2.62
CA VAL A 180 2.77 -14.15 2.44
C VAL A 180 2.55 -14.60 1.00
N ARG A 181 3.35 -15.59 0.55
CA ARG A 181 3.30 -16.09 -0.83
C ARG A 181 2.13 -17.04 -1.08
N ASP A 182 1.75 -17.83 -0.08
CA ASP A 182 0.83 -18.97 -0.19
C ASP A 182 -0.61 -18.65 0.24
N ALA A 183 -0.94 -17.38 0.48
CA ALA A 183 -2.31 -16.97 0.79
C ALA A 183 -3.25 -17.32 -0.38
N ARG A 184 -4.41 -17.90 -0.05
CA ARG A 184 -5.44 -18.23 -1.04
C ARG A 184 -6.33 -17.02 -1.29
N ILE A 185 -6.31 -16.52 -2.53
CA ILE A 185 -7.03 -15.31 -2.91
C ILE A 185 -8.06 -15.66 -3.99
N SER A 186 -9.33 -15.35 -3.73
CA SER A 186 -10.40 -15.46 -4.71
C SER A 186 -10.34 -14.28 -5.69
N VAL A 187 -9.52 -14.41 -6.72
CA VAL A 187 -9.26 -13.34 -7.70
C VAL A 187 -10.35 -13.32 -8.78
N GLY A 188 -10.97 -12.15 -8.98
CA GLY A 188 -11.93 -11.88 -10.06
C GLY A 188 -12.02 -10.38 -10.37
N PRO A 189 -12.79 -9.95 -11.38
CA PRO A 189 -13.01 -8.52 -11.65
C PRO A 189 -13.56 -7.80 -10.42
N GLY A 190 -12.93 -6.69 -10.01
CA GLY A 190 -13.39 -5.88 -8.89
C GLY A 190 -13.24 -6.52 -7.50
N TYR A 191 -12.49 -7.62 -7.36
CA TYR A 191 -12.45 -8.39 -6.10
C TYR A 191 -11.97 -7.62 -4.86
N GLN A 192 -11.35 -6.45 -5.04
CA GLN A 192 -10.88 -5.59 -3.95
C GLN A 192 -11.84 -4.43 -3.64
N VAL A 193 -12.78 -4.14 -4.54
CA VAL A 193 -13.75 -3.03 -4.41
C VAL A 193 -14.57 -3.12 -3.11
N PRO A 194 -15.04 -4.30 -2.66
CA PRO A 194 -15.79 -4.37 -1.41
C PRO A 194 -15.01 -3.86 -0.18
N PHE A 195 -13.68 -3.98 -0.17
CA PHE A 195 -12.87 -3.45 0.93
C PHE A 195 -12.74 -1.92 0.87
N ALA A 196 -12.60 -1.34 -0.32
CA ALA A 196 -12.61 0.11 -0.50
C ALA A 196 -13.95 0.72 -0.06
N GLU A 197 -15.05 0.05 -0.43
CA GLU A 197 -16.40 0.42 -0.01
C GLU A 197 -16.59 0.28 1.49
N GLN A 198 -16.13 -0.83 2.10
CA GLN A 198 -16.22 -1.06 3.54
C GLN A 198 -15.56 0.07 4.32
N VAL A 199 -14.32 0.44 3.97
CA VAL A 199 -13.60 1.53 4.63
C VAL A 199 -14.33 2.85 4.46
N ARG A 200 -14.72 3.18 3.22
CA ARG A 200 -15.41 4.44 2.91
C ARG A 200 -16.71 4.58 3.70
N ARG A 201 -17.57 3.56 3.69
CA ARG A 201 -18.85 3.56 4.42
C ARG A 201 -18.66 3.66 5.93
N ALA A 202 -17.63 3.02 6.48
CA ALA A 202 -17.41 2.96 7.92
C ALA A 202 -16.70 4.19 8.51
N THR A 203 -15.98 4.96 7.70
CA THR A 203 -15.10 6.04 8.18
C THR A 203 -15.32 7.39 7.52
N GLY A 204 -15.88 7.42 6.30
CA GLY A 204 -16.07 8.63 5.52
C GLY A 204 -14.79 9.18 4.86
N ILE A 205 -13.61 8.57 5.08
CA ILE A 205 -12.41 8.94 4.33
C ILE A 205 -12.61 8.61 2.85
N PRO A 206 -12.17 9.47 1.92
CA PRO A 206 -12.11 9.12 0.51
C PRO A 206 -11.29 7.85 0.29
N THR A 207 -11.76 6.98 -0.60
CA THR A 207 -11.03 5.75 -0.96
C THR A 207 -10.82 5.64 -2.46
N SER A 208 -9.72 5.00 -2.86
CA SER A 208 -9.58 4.49 -4.22
C SER A 208 -9.65 2.97 -4.25
N ALA A 209 -10.25 2.46 -5.32
CA ALA A 209 -10.34 1.03 -5.59
C ALA A 209 -9.34 0.58 -6.66
N VAL A 210 -8.76 -0.60 -6.43
CA VAL A 210 -8.01 -1.39 -7.42
C VAL A 210 -8.71 -2.74 -7.65
N GLY A 211 -8.02 -3.69 -8.29
CA GLY A 211 -8.44 -5.09 -8.32
C GLY A 211 -9.09 -5.49 -9.63
N LEU A 212 -8.28 -5.62 -10.68
CA LEU A 212 -8.72 -6.12 -11.99
C LEU A 212 -9.88 -5.31 -12.58
N ILE A 213 -9.80 -3.99 -12.48
CA ILE A 213 -10.71 -3.07 -13.17
C ILE A 213 -10.15 -2.84 -14.57
N ARG A 214 -10.95 -3.12 -15.60
CA ARG A 214 -10.51 -3.09 -17.00
C ARG A 214 -11.38 -2.27 -17.93
N GLU A 215 -12.68 -2.34 -17.72
CA GLU A 215 -13.65 -1.74 -18.63
C GLU A 215 -14.06 -0.35 -18.13
N PRO A 216 -14.23 0.64 -19.01
CA PRO A 216 -14.71 1.97 -18.62
C PRO A 216 -16.02 1.92 -17.84
N ALA A 217 -16.99 1.10 -18.26
CA ALA A 217 -18.26 0.94 -17.56
C ALA A 217 -18.10 0.35 -16.15
N GLN A 218 -17.09 -0.51 -15.93
CA GLN A 218 -16.79 -1.03 -14.60
C GLN A 218 -16.22 0.07 -13.70
N ALA A 219 -15.32 0.91 -14.22
CA ALA A 219 -14.78 2.03 -13.46
C ALA A 219 -15.86 3.07 -13.12
N GLU A 220 -16.74 3.38 -14.08
CA GLU A 220 -17.88 4.27 -13.88
C GLU A 220 -18.81 3.76 -12.78
N GLU A 221 -19.22 2.49 -12.84
CA GLU A 221 -20.12 1.91 -11.84
C GLU A 221 -19.55 2.04 -10.41
N ILE A 222 -18.25 1.80 -10.23
CA ILE A 222 -17.59 1.88 -8.91
C ILE A 222 -17.71 3.30 -8.33
N VAL A 223 -17.47 4.32 -9.15
CA VAL A 223 -17.52 5.72 -8.71
C VAL A 223 -18.97 6.20 -8.57
N ALA A 224 -19.81 5.96 -9.57
CA ALA A 224 -21.20 6.41 -9.62
C ALA A 224 -22.06 5.79 -8.51
N SER A 225 -21.80 4.54 -8.14
CA SER A 225 -22.48 3.86 -7.02
C SER A 225 -21.94 4.26 -5.64
N GLY A 226 -20.84 5.02 -5.58
CA GLY A 226 -20.22 5.45 -4.33
C GLY A 226 -19.43 4.35 -3.60
N GLN A 227 -19.03 3.29 -4.31
CA GLN A 227 -18.17 2.23 -3.76
C GLN A 227 -16.75 2.73 -3.50
N ALA A 228 -16.26 3.67 -4.31
CA ALA A 228 -15.01 4.40 -4.08
C ALA A 228 -15.08 5.80 -4.72
N ASP A 229 -14.19 6.70 -4.31
CA ASP A 229 -14.11 8.07 -4.86
C ASP A 229 -13.16 8.15 -6.07
N ALA A 230 -12.29 7.15 -6.24
CA ALA A 230 -11.43 7.02 -7.41
C ALA A 230 -11.15 5.55 -7.77
N VAL A 231 -10.71 5.33 -9.01
CA VAL A 231 -10.25 4.02 -9.51
C VAL A 231 -8.78 4.13 -9.93
N MET A 232 -7.94 3.25 -9.38
CA MET A 232 -6.52 3.18 -9.72
C MET A 232 -6.29 2.04 -10.72
N LEU A 233 -5.76 2.38 -11.89
CA LEU A 233 -5.49 1.44 -12.98
C LEU A 233 -3.98 1.19 -13.10
N GLY A 234 -3.61 -0.06 -13.37
CA GLY A 234 -2.22 -0.47 -13.55
C GLY A 234 -1.99 -1.12 -14.92
N ARG A 235 -2.20 -2.44 -14.99
CA ARG A 235 -1.90 -3.24 -16.20
C ARG A 235 -2.60 -2.75 -17.47
N GLU A 236 -3.81 -2.21 -17.38
CA GLU A 236 -4.49 -1.70 -18.58
C GLU A 236 -3.79 -0.46 -19.16
N LEU A 237 -3.26 0.43 -18.32
CA LEU A 237 -2.49 1.59 -18.79
C LEU A 237 -1.14 1.21 -19.44
N LEU A 238 -0.58 0.05 -19.07
CA LEU A 238 0.60 -0.50 -19.74
C LEU A 238 0.28 -1.11 -21.11
N ARG A 239 -0.93 -1.66 -21.27
CA ARG A 239 -1.39 -2.22 -22.56
C ARG A 239 -1.87 -1.14 -23.51
N ASP A 240 -2.56 -0.15 -22.97
CA ASP A 240 -3.17 0.95 -23.69
C ASP A 240 -2.94 2.27 -22.93
N PRO A 241 -1.92 3.07 -23.30
CA PRO A 241 -1.67 4.36 -22.67
C PRO A 241 -2.78 5.39 -22.95
N HIS A 242 -3.66 5.14 -23.93
CA HIS A 242 -4.80 5.99 -24.26
C HIS A 242 -6.10 5.53 -23.61
N TRP A 243 -6.06 4.55 -22.70
CA TRP A 243 -7.26 4.00 -22.05
C TRP A 243 -8.20 5.08 -21.50
N ALA A 244 -7.67 6.15 -20.91
CA ALA A 244 -8.49 7.25 -20.39
C ALA A 244 -9.26 8.02 -21.48
N HIS A 245 -8.70 8.15 -22.68
CA HIS A 245 -9.39 8.73 -23.82
C HIS A 245 -10.49 7.80 -24.32
N HIS A 246 -10.19 6.51 -24.48
CA HIS A 246 -11.18 5.51 -24.88
C HIS A 246 -12.33 5.40 -23.85
N ALA A 247 -12.01 5.51 -22.56
CA ALA A 247 -13.00 5.55 -21.49
C ALA A 247 -13.90 6.79 -21.59
N ALA A 248 -13.32 7.96 -21.85
CA ALA A 248 -14.09 9.18 -22.06
C ALA A 248 -15.07 9.01 -23.24
N GLU A 249 -14.61 8.53 -24.40
CA GLU A 249 -15.46 8.29 -25.57
C GLU A 249 -16.58 7.28 -25.26
N ALA A 250 -16.24 6.16 -24.64
CA ALA A 250 -17.20 5.09 -24.31
C ALA A 250 -18.28 5.55 -23.31
N LEU A 251 -17.95 6.49 -22.42
CA LEU A 251 -18.85 7.05 -21.41
C LEU A 251 -19.52 8.35 -21.87
N GLY A 252 -19.28 8.81 -23.10
CA GLY A 252 -19.90 10.02 -23.67
C GLY A 252 -19.30 11.34 -23.15
N ALA A 253 -18.08 11.32 -22.60
CA ALA A 253 -17.32 12.49 -22.21
C ALA A 253 -16.32 12.91 -23.30
N GLU A 254 -15.85 14.17 -23.26
CA GLU A 254 -14.84 14.66 -24.21
C GLU A 254 -13.41 14.28 -23.77
N PRO A 255 -12.61 13.60 -24.62
CA PRO A 255 -11.21 13.32 -24.32
C PRO A 255 -10.36 14.60 -24.27
N ARG A 256 -9.43 14.69 -23.32
CA ARG A 256 -8.50 15.82 -23.21
C ARG A 256 -7.18 15.52 -23.89
N TRP A 257 -6.85 16.27 -24.95
CA TRP A 257 -5.57 16.17 -25.64
C TRP A 257 -4.55 17.17 -25.08
N PRO A 258 -3.24 16.88 -25.15
CA PRO A 258 -2.21 17.88 -24.86
C PRO A 258 -2.32 19.06 -25.84
N ASP A 259 -2.17 20.28 -25.31
CA ASP A 259 -2.01 21.50 -26.11
C ASP A 259 -0.64 21.54 -26.82
#